data_AF-A0AAU1BFW3-F1
#
_entry.id   AF-A0AAU1BFW3-F1
#
_cell.length_a   1.000
_cell.length_b   1.000
_cell.length_c   1.000
_cell.angle_alpha   90.00
_cell.angle_beta   90.00
_cell.angle_gamma   90.00
#
_symmetry.space_group_name_H-M   'P 1'
#
loop_
_entity.id
_entity.type
_entity.pdbx_description
1 polymer ?
#
loop_
_entity_poly.entity_id
_entity_poly.type
_entity_poly.pdbx_seq_one_letter_code
_entity_poly.pdbx_strand_id
1 'polypeptide(L)' 'MGRGGAHIRARACARYPQEWTYGRGPDGRRRRVETFRFNSADLKNSLRDAVLEVGWSWRGVLLKL' A
#
# COMPACT_ATOMS: atom_id res chain seq x y z
N MET A 1 -42.02 0.93 1.66
CA MET A 1 -40.83 0.44 2.40
C MET A 1 -39.66 0.29 1.44
N GLY A 2 -38.74 1.27 1.38
CA GLY A 2 -37.53 1.20 0.53
C GLY A 2 -36.36 0.55 1.28
N ARG A 3 -35.78 -0.51 0.70
CA ARG A 3 -34.61 -1.20 1.26
C ARG A 3 -33.34 -0.38 0.97
N GLY A 4 -32.85 0.33 1.98
CA GLY A 4 -31.53 0.96 1.96
C GLY A 4 -30.43 -0.09 2.04
N GLY A 5 -29.68 -0.26 0.95
CA GLY A 5 -28.50 -1.13 0.92
C GLY A 5 -27.33 -0.47 1.66
N ALA A 6 -27.02 -0.95 2.86
CA ALA A 6 -25.84 -0.53 3.59
C ALA A 6 -24.59 -1.12 2.92
N HIS A 7 -23.83 -0.29 2.19
CA HIS A 7 -22.51 -0.67 1.68
C HIS A 7 -21.50 -0.71 2.82
N ILE A 8 -21.25 -1.90 3.36
CA ILE A 8 -20.20 -2.12 4.36
C ILE A 8 -18.85 -2.00 3.64
N ARG A 9 -18.21 -0.82 3.71
CA ARG A 9 -16.83 -0.65 3.22
C ARG A 9 -15.91 -1.42 4.16
N ALA A 10 -15.53 -2.63 3.77
CA ALA A 10 -14.46 -3.36 4.44
C ALA A 10 -13.19 -2.48 4.43
N ARG A 11 -12.63 -2.20 5.61
CA ARG A 11 -11.30 -1.58 5.73
C ARG A 11 -10.30 -2.56 5.13
N ALA A 12 -9.79 -2.26 3.94
CA ALA A 12 -8.66 -2.98 3.40
C ALA A 12 -7.46 -2.78 4.34
N CYS A 13 -7.02 -3.85 4.99
CA CYS A 13 -5.78 -3.85 5.75
C CYS A 13 -4.63 -3.83 4.73
N ALA A 14 -4.02 -2.67 4.53
CA ALA A 14 -2.88 -2.53 3.63
C ALA A 14 -1.71 -3.37 4.19
N ARG A 15 -1.46 -4.53 3.56
CA ARG A 15 -0.32 -5.39 3.90
C ARG A 15 0.93 -4.83 3.22
N TYR A 16 1.81 -4.26 4.01
CA TYR A 16 3.13 -3.80 3.56
C TYR A 16 4.13 -4.95 3.63
N PRO A 17 4.88 -5.26 2.56
CA PRO A 17 6.09 -6.05 2.71
C PRO A 17 7.02 -5.35 3.70
N GLN A 18 7.33 -6.06 4.77
CA GLN A 18 8.28 -5.66 5.81
C GLN A 18 9.38 -6.70 5.86
N GLU A 19 10.63 -6.24 5.74
CA GLU A 19 11.80 -7.09 5.91
C GLU A 19 12.42 -6.84 7.28
N TRP A 20 12.80 -7.93 7.94
CA TRP A 20 13.40 -7.91 9.27
C TRP A 20 14.78 -8.56 9.20
N THR A 21 15.80 -7.83 9.65
CA THR A 21 17.11 -8.40 9.88
C THR A 21 17.32 -8.63 11.38
N TYR A 22 17.84 -9.80 11.74
CA TYR A 22 18.19 -10.12 13.11
C TYR A 22 19.65 -9.72 13.35
N GLY A 23 19.86 -8.59 14.01
CA GLY A 23 21.16 -8.12 14.46
C GLY A 23 21.48 -8.57 15.88
N ARG A 24 22.77 -8.56 16.23
CA ARG A 24 23.22 -8.68 17.62
C ARG A 24 23.48 -7.27 18.14
N GLY A 25 22.78 -6.87 19.20
CA GLY A 25 23.03 -5.59 19.86
C GLY A 25 24.38 -5.55 20.58
N PRO A 26 24.88 -4.38 20.97
CA PRO A 26 26.13 -4.24 21.74
C PRO A 26 26.09 -4.99 23.08
N ASP A 27 24.89 -5.27 23.58
CA ASP A 27 24.52 -6.06 24.75
C ASP A 27 24.43 -7.58 24.48
N GLY A 28 24.77 -8.04 23.28
CA GLY A 28 24.78 -9.47 22.89
C GLY A 28 23.40 -10.07 22.61
N ARG A 29 22.31 -9.33 22.87
CA ARG A 29 20.93 -9.78 22.67
C ARG A 29 20.52 -9.71 21.20
N ARG A 30 19.66 -10.65 20.77
CA ARG A 30 19.03 -10.62 19.43
C ARG A 30 18.09 -9.43 19.34
N ARG A 31 18.37 -8.50 18.43
CA ARG A 31 17.51 -7.36 18.10
C ARG A 31 16.93 -7.56 16.71
N ARG A 32 15.60 -7.42 16.59
CA ARG A 32 14.94 -7.26 15.28
C ARG A 32 15.15 -5.82 14.84
N VAL A 33 15.75 -5.63 13.68
CA VAL A 33 15.89 -4.34 13.03
C VAL A 33 15.00 -4.35 11.80
N GLU A 34 14.06 -3.41 11.73
CA GLU A 34 13.25 -3.17 10.54
C GLU A 34 14.17 -2.50 9.51
N THR A 35 14.50 -3.21 8.44
CA THR A 35 15.42 -2.74 7.40
C THR A 35 14.68 -2.18 6.19
N PHE A 36 13.46 -2.64 5.95
CA PHE A 36 12.70 -2.25 4.77
C PHE A 36 11.21 -2.28 5.04
N ARG A 37 10.55 -1.17 4.72
CA ARG A 37 9.10 -1.04 4.70
C ARG A 37 8.70 -0.37 3.40
N PHE A 38 7.90 -1.06 2.60
CA PHE A 38 7.47 -0.54 1.30
C PHE A 38 5.96 -0.49 1.20
N ASN A 39 5.44 0.69 0.89
CA ASN A 39 4.03 0.90 0.61
C ASN A 39 3.77 0.79 -0.89
N SER A 40 3.19 -0.34 -1.31
CA SER A 40 2.84 -0.56 -2.71
C SER A 40 1.82 0.44 -3.26
N ALA A 41 1.05 1.12 -2.40
CA ALA A 41 0.16 2.20 -2.83
C ALA A 41 0.94 3.42 -3.31
N ASP A 42 2.08 3.75 -2.67
CA ASP A 42 2.87 4.94 -3.04
C ASP A 42 3.51 4.75 -4.42
N LEU A 43 3.99 3.55 -4.73
CA LEU A 43 4.48 3.22 -6.08
C LEU A 43 3.35 3.22 -7.11
N LYS A 44 2.19 2.66 -6.78
CA LYS A 44 1.02 2.64 -7.67
C LYS A 44 0.49 4.05 -7.96
N ASN A 45 0.59 4.97 -7.01
CA ASN A 45 0.19 6.36 -7.20
C ASN A 45 1.21 7.08 -8.10
N SER A 46 2.50 6.97 -7.77
CA SER A 46 3.58 7.60 -8.57
C SER A 46 3.55 7.15 -10.04
N LEU A 47 3.37 5.84 -10.29
CA LEU A 47 3.29 5.31 -11.65
C LEU A 47 2.02 5.77 -12.38
N ARG A 48 0.89 5.82 -11.66
CA ARG A 48 -0.35 6.34 -12.23
C ARG A 48 -0.17 7.79 -12.68
N ASP A 49 0.40 8.63 -11.81
CA ASP A 49 0.55 10.06 -12.11
C ASP A 49 1.48 10.27 -13.31
N ALA A 50 2.60 9.56 -13.37
CA ALA A 50 3.52 9.63 -14.51
C ALA A 50 2.87 9.17 -15.84
N VAL A 51 2.08 8.10 -15.81
CA VAL A 51 1.38 7.57 -17.00
C VAL A 51 0.27 8.53 -17.44
N LEU A 52 -0.43 9.16 -16.50
CA LEU A 52 -1.44 10.19 -16.81
C LEU A 52 -0.83 11.45 -17.40
N GLU A 53 0.35 11.88 -16.94
CA GLU A 53 1.08 13.04 -17.46
C GLU A 53 1.44 12.87 -18.94
N VAL A 54 1.83 11.65 -19.34
CA VAL A 54 2.17 11.34 -20.75
C VAL A 54 0.95 10.99 -21.61
N GLY A 55 -0.27 11.23 -21.12
CA GLY A 55 -1.52 11.05 -21.87
C GLY A 55 -2.01 9.60 -21.98
N TRP A 56 -1.42 8.68 -21.22
CA TRP A 56 -1.86 7.29 -21.17
C TRP A 56 -2.98 7.11 -20.15
N SER A 57 -3.81 6.09 -20.37
CA SER A 57 -4.99 5.83 -19.56
C SER A 57 -4.75 4.75 -18.50
N TRP A 58 -5.11 5.03 -17.24
CA TRP A 58 -5.04 4.06 -16.14
C TRP A 58 -6.44 3.53 -15.77
N ARG A 59 -6.66 2.20 -15.85
CA ARG A 59 -8.00 1.59 -15.70
C ARG A 59 -8.72 1.94 -14.38
N GLY A 60 -7.97 2.13 -13.29
CA GLY A 60 -8.55 2.50 -11.99
C GLY A 60 -9.03 3.95 -11.86
N VAL A 61 -8.62 4.83 -12.80
CA VAL A 61 -9.12 6.21 -12.91
C VAL A 61 -10.26 6.29 -13.92
N LEU A 62 -10.17 5.55 -15.04
CA LEU A 62 -11.25 5.51 -16.04
C LEU A 62 -12.59 5.01 -15.47
N LEU A 63 -12.57 4.06 -14.54
CA LEU A 63 -13.78 3.50 -13.92
C LEU A 63 -14.43 4.41 -12.85
N LYS A 64 -13.93 5.64 -12.68
CA LYS A 64 -14.47 6.63 -11.73
C LYS A 64 -15.24 7.78 -12.40
N LEU A 65 -15.30 7.80 -13.73
CA LEU A 65 -16.11 8.74 -14.52
C LEU A 65 -17.58 8.33 -14.53
#